data_AF-A0A0F9PJP5-F1
#
_entry.id   AF-A0A0F9PJP5-F1
#
_cell.length_a   1.000
_cell.length_b   1.000
_cell.length_c   1.000
_cell.angle_alpha   90.00
_cell.angle_beta   90.00
_cell.angle_gamma   90.00
#
_symmetry.space_group_name_H-M   'P 1'
#
loop_
_entity.id
_entity.type
_entity.pdbx_description
1 polymer ?
#
loop_
_entity_poly.entity_id
_entity_poly.type
_entity_poly.pdbx_seq_one_letter_code
_entity_poly.pdbx_strand_id
1 'polypeptide(L)'
;MDDEIVAAIQKRGGEKIDIKVNVFEVFCIIGNIELALRHPKNNGYSSEITKLICCRYIRELIKMCPELKEEKKVINMWSKSFGFKY
;
A
#
# COMPACT_ATOMS: atom_id res chain seq x y z
N MET A 1 7.14 14.42 13.94
CA MET A 1 7.83 13.38 13.16
C MET A 1 7.79 13.86 11.71
N ASP A 2 8.87 14.51 11.28
CA ASP A 2 9.55 14.14 10.02
C ASP A 2 9.58 15.08 8.81
N ASP A 3 9.42 16.40 8.89
CA ASP A 3 9.82 17.23 7.72
C ASP A 3 11.34 17.11 7.46
N GLU A 4 12.15 17.09 8.52
CA GLU A 4 13.60 16.88 8.43
C GLU A 4 13.97 15.44 8.03
N ILE A 5 13.24 14.44 8.53
CA ILE A 5 13.48 13.03 8.18
C ILE A 5 13.01 12.73 6.76
N VAL A 6 11.85 13.24 6.33
CA VAL A 6 11.38 13.12 4.93
C VAL A 6 12.37 13.81 4.00
N ALA A 7 12.86 15.01 4.32
CA ALA A 7 13.89 15.69 3.54
C ALA A 7 15.21 14.88 3.50
N ALA A 8 15.63 14.27 4.61
CA ALA A 8 16.81 13.41 4.67
C ALA A 8 16.66 12.13 3.82
N ILE A 9 15.49 11.49 3.85
CA ILE A 9 15.15 10.31 3.04
C ILE A 9 15.09 10.67 1.56
N GLN A 10 14.45 11.79 1.20
CA GLN A 10 14.39 12.27 -0.19
C GLN A 10 15.78 12.62 -0.74
N LYS A 11 16.68 13.14 0.09
CA LYS A 11 18.09 13.40 -0.27
C LYS A 11 18.88 12.12 -0.61
N ARG A 12 18.51 10.99 -0.02
CA ARG A 12 19.03 9.65 -0.38
C ARG A 12 18.33 9.04 -1.61
N GLY A 13 17.42 9.80 -2.23
CA GLY A 13 16.55 9.36 -3.31
C GLY A 13 17.31 8.63 -4.42
N GLY A 14 17.07 7.33 -4.54
CA GLY A 14 17.68 6.47 -5.55
C GLY A 14 18.07 5.09 -5.01
N GLU A 15 18.32 4.99 -3.70
CA GLU A 15 18.62 3.71 -3.07
C GLU A 15 17.37 2.82 -3.04
N LYS A 16 17.46 1.65 -3.68
CA LYS A 16 16.42 0.62 -3.61
C LYS A 16 16.65 -0.21 -2.35
N ILE A 17 15.65 -0.23 -1.47
CA ILE A 17 15.61 -1.18 -0.37
C ILE A 17 14.90 -2.44 -0.87
N ASP A 18 15.60 -3.57 -0.85
CA ASP A 18 14.99 -4.87 -1.12
C ASP A 18 14.37 -5.43 0.17
N ILE A 19 13.07 -5.68 0.14
CA ILE A 19 12.32 -6.22 1.27
C ILE A 19 11.73 -7.55 0.84
N LYS A 20 12.19 -8.63 1.46
CA LYS A 20 11.61 -9.96 1.27
C LYS A 20 10.42 -10.13 2.20
N VAL A 21 9.23 -10.08 1.63
CA VAL A 21 7.96 -10.36 2.30
C VAL A 21 7.25 -11.51 1.59
N ASN A 22 6.60 -12.38 2.36
CA ASN A 22 5.75 -13.44 1.83
C ASN A 22 4.32 -12.93 1.56
N VAL A 23 3.52 -13.77 0.89
CA VAL A 23 2.12 -13.46 0.51
C VAL A 23 1.26 -13.04 1.71
N PHE A 24 1.39 -13.75 2.83
CA PHE A 24 0.61 -13.48 4.04
C PHE A 24 1.02 -12.15 4.70
N GLU A 25 2.31 -11.87 4.76
CA GLU A 25 2.84 -10.59 5.27
C GLU A 25 2.35 -9.41 4.42
N VAL A 26 2.35 -9.57 3.09
CA VAL A 26 1.79 -8.56 2.17
C VAL A 26 0.32 -8.32 2.47
N PHE A 27 -0.47 -9.37 2.69
CA PHE A 27 -1.87 -9.25 3.05
C PHE A 27 -2.06 -8.50 4.38
N CYS A 28 -1.27 -8.83 5.40
CA CYS A 28 -1.28 -8.14 6.70
C CYS A 28 -0.90 -6.66 6.58
N ILE A 29 0.11 -6.33 5.78
CA ILE A 29 0.54 -4.94 5.52
C ILE A 29 -0.60 -4.15 4.89
N ILE A 30 -1.23 -4.69 3.84
CA ILE A 30 -2.37 -4.05 3.18
C ILE A 30 -3.51 -3.81 4.17
N GLY A 31 -3.86 -4.80 4.99
CA GLY A 31 -4.93 -4.68 5.97
C GLY A 31 -4.68 -3.60 7.04
N ASN A 32 -3.46 -3.53 7.57
CA ASN A 32 -3.10 -2.50 8.56
C ASN A 32 -3.10 -1.09 7.97
N ILE A 33 -2.61 -0.95 6.74
CA ILE A 33 -2.65 0.32 6.02
C ILE A 33 -4.09 0.75 5.73
N GLU A 34 -4.94 -0.20 5.33
CA GLU A 34 -6.36 0.05 5.10
C GLU A 34 -7.03 0.64 6.35
N LEU A 35 -6.79 0.02 7.51
CA LEU A 35 -7.28 0.50 8.80
C LEU A 35 -6.76 1.91 9.13
N ALA A 36 -5.47 2.16 8.91
CA ALA A 36 -4.87 3.47 9.16
C ALA A 36 -5.51 4.55 8.27
N LEU A 37 -5.73 4.27 6.98
CA LEU A 37 -6.32 5.23 6.03
C LEU A 37 -7.79 5.57 6.31
N ARG A 38 -8.51 4.78 7.11
CA ARG A 38 -9.87 5.13 7.54
C ARG A 38 -9.91 6.31 8.51
N HIS A 39 -8.79 6.64 9.16
CA HIS A 39 -8.76 7.74 10.11
C HIS A 39 -8.89 9.09 9.38
N PRO A 40 -9.81 9.98 9.78
CA PRO A 40 -10.13 11.20 9.02
C PRO A 40 -8.97 12.21 8.93
N LYS A 41 -7.97 12.09 9.81
CA LYS A 41 -6.75 12.93 9.77
C LYS A 41 -5.64 12.36 8.88
N ASN A 42 -5.81 11.19 8.27
CA ASN A 42 -4.84 10.59 7.35
C ASN A 42 -5.15 11.01 5.91
N ASN A 43 -5.09 12.32 5.67
CA ASN A 43 -5.42 12.99 4.42
C ASN A 43 -4.29 13.95 4.03
N GLY A 44 -3.18 13.39 3.56
CA GLY A 44 -2.01 14.16 3.15
C GLY A 44 -1.11 13.41 2.17
N TYR A 45 0.05 13.99 1.90
CA TYR A 45 1.02 13.40 0.96
C TYR A 45 1.44 11.98 1.35
N SER A 46 1.63 11.72 2.65
CA SER A 46 1.97 10.40 3.17
C SER A 46 0.88 9.36 2.90
N SER A 47 -0.40 9.71 3.03
CA SER A 47 -1.50 8.81 2.70
C SER A 47 -1.58 8.49 1.21
N GLU A 48 -1.28 9.46 0.34
CA GLU A 48 -1.27 9.24 -1.12
C GLU A 48 -0.13 8.31 -1.54
N ILE A 49 1.09 8.51 -1.02
CA ILE A 49 2.20 7.56 -1.24
C ILE A 49 1.82 6.16 -0.77
N THR A 50 1.22 6.07 0.41
CA THR A 50 0.83 4.80 1.01
C THR A 50 -0.19 4.05 0.15
N LYS A 51 -1.18 4.74 -0.42
CA LYS A 51 -2.13 4.16 -1.39
C LYS A 51 -1.43 3.61 -2.63
N LEU A 52 -0.42 4.32 -3.16
CA LEU A 52 0.36 3.86 -4.32
C LEU A 52 1.17 2.60 -4.00
N ILE A 53 1.79 2.55 -2.82
CA ILE A 53 2.52 1.35 -2.35
C ILE A 53 1.56 0.17 -2.21
N CYS A 54 0.40 0.36 -1.58
CA CYS A 54 -0.63 -0.68 -1.51
C CYS A 54 -1.08 -1.17 -2.87
N CYS A 55 -1.33 -0.26 -3.83
CA CYS A 55 -1.68 -0.66 -5.20
C CYS A 55 -0.61 -1.56 -5.82
N ARG A 56 0.68 -1.27 -5.59
CA ARG A 56 1.77 -2.12 -6.08
C ARG A 56 1.74 -3.50 -5.43
N TYR A 57 1.60 -3.57 -4.11
CA TYR A 57 1.50 -4.85 -3.40
C TYR A 57 0.28 -5.67 -3.81
N ILE A 58 -0.88 -5.04 -4.00
CA ILE A 58 -2.09 -5.70 -4.48
C ILE A 58 -1.87 -6.31 -5.87
N ARG A 59 -1.19 -5.61 -6.78
CA ARG A 59 -0.87 -6.16 -8.12
C ARG A 59 0.01 -7.40 -8.02
N GLU A 60 1.05 -7.37 -7.20
CA GLU A 60 1.93 -8.52 -7.01
C GLU A 60 1.19 -9.68 -6.33
N LEU A 61 0.36 -9.38 -5.33
CA LEU A 61 -0.48 -10.37 -4.65
C LEU A 61 -1.42 -11.07 -5.63
N ILE A 62 -2.08 -10.32 -6.51
CA ILE A 62 -2.98 -10.86 -7.53
C ILE A 62 -2.23 -11.68 -8.60
N LYS A 63 -0.98 -11.32 -8.92
CA LYS A 63 -0.15 -12.15 -9.83
C LYS A 63 0.19 -13.50 -9.21
N MET A 64 0.47 -13.53 -7.91
CA MET A 64 0.82 -14.74 -7.17
C MET A 64 -0.39 -15.59 -6.80
N CYS A 65 -1.52 -14.95 -6.52
CA CYS A 65 -2.80 -15.58 -6.14
C CYS A 65 -3.93 -15.04 -7.05
N PRO A 66 -4.01 -15.49 -8.32
CA PRO A 66 -4.99 -15.00 -9.29
C PRO A 66 -6.45 -15.18 -8.87
N GLU A 67 -6.76 -16.16 -8.03
CA GLU A 67 -8.08 -16.45 -7.46
C GLU A 67 -8.67 -15.25 -6.70
N LEU A 68 -7.83 -14.35 -6.16
CA LEU A 68 -8.30 -13.12 -5.50
C LEU A 68 -9.05 -12.18 -6.44
N LYS A 69 -8.93 -12.33 -7.76
CA LYS A 69 -9.71 -11.56 -8.74
C LYS A 69 -11.20 -11.89 -8.69
N GLU A 70 -11.52 -13.12 -8.29
CA GLU A 70 -12.90 -13.60 -8.20
C GLU A 70 -13.58 -13.11 -6.91
N GLU A 71 -12.79 -12.73 -5.91
CA GLU A 71 -13.22 -12.15 -4.65
C GLU A 71 -13.66 -10.68 -4.79
N LYS A 72 -14.79 -10.46 -5.46
CA LYS A 72 -15.36 -9.12 -5.75
C LYS A 72 -15.43 -8.21 -4.53
N LYS A 73 -15.70 -8.77 -3.35
CA LYS A 73 -15.76 -8.00 -2.08
C LYS A 73 -14.40 -7.38 -1.74
N VAL A 74 -13.33 -8.17 -1.87
CA VAL A 74 -11.95 -7.74 -1.58
C VAL A 74 -11.50 -6.70 -2.61
N ILE A 75 -11.73 -6.95 -3.90
CA ILE A 75 -11.39 -6.01 -4.97
C ILE A 75 -12.12 -4.68 -4.78
N ASN A 76 -13.42 -4.69 -4.52
CA ASN A 76 -14.20 -3.47 -4.29
C ASN A 76 -13.72 -2.69 -3.06
N MET A 77 -13.34 -3.38 -1.99
CA MET A 77 -12.75 -2.75 -0.80
C MET A 77 -11.45 -2.04 -1.16
N TRP A 78 -10.53 -2.72 -1.86
CA TRP A 78 -9.26 -2.13 -2.27
C TRP A 78 -9.41 -0.97 -3.25
N SER A 79 -10.36 -1.05 -4.18
CA SER A 79 -10.69 0.07 -5.07
C SER A 79 -11.17 1.30 -4.30
N LYS A 80 -11.98 1.11 -3.26
CA LYS A 80 -12.46 2.22 -2.40
C LYS A 80 -11.36 2.79 -1.52
N SER A 81 -10.61 1.94 -0.81
CA SER A 81 -9.64 2.40 0.20
C SER A 81 -8.35 2.94 -0.42
N PHE A 82 -7.93 2.41 -1.57
CA PHE A 82 -6.64 2.74 -2.19
C PHE A 82 -6.74 3.39 -3.56
N GLY A 83 -7.93 3.50 -4.15
CA GLY A 83 -8.08 3.90 -5.55
C GLY A 83 -7.55 2.85 -6.53
N PHE A 84 -7.45 1.60 -6.10
CA PHE A 84 -6.95 0.50 -6.93
C PHE A 84 -7.86 0.30 -8.15
N LYS A 85 -7.29 0.46 -9.35
CA LYS A 85 -7.92 0.14 -10.63
C LYS A 85 -7.26 -1.10 -11.19
N TYR A 86 -8.09 -2.08 -11.49
CA TYR A 86 -7.70 -3.33 -12.13
C TYR A 86 -7.45 -3.10 -13.62
#